data_AF-A0A269XVD9-F1
#
_entry.id   AF-A0A269XVD9-F1
#
_cell.length_a   1.000
_cell.length_b   1.000
_cell.length_c   1.000
_cell.angle_alpha   90.00
_cell.angle_beta   90.00
_cell.angle_gamma   90.00
#
_symmetry.space_group_name_H-M   'P 1'
#
loop_
_entity.id
_entity.type
_entity.pdbx_description
1 polymer ?
#
loop_
_entity_poly.entity_id
_entity_poly.type
_entity_poly.pdbx_seq_one_letter_code
_entity_poly.pdbx_strand_id
1 'polypeptide(L)'
;MQNTKQHQLSAAQICGWIVWWVITIVVLVLAIFMLTRTTDATGVKNSWDYQLISIFLLLVYGVQQVIAFFGIKRLHHNESYVWPIVLIVLGLLGSFLYVVPGIWGLIVNNPQKNQPTKIE
;
A
#
# COMPACT_ATOMS: atom_id res chain seq x y z
N MET A 1 0.23 17.31 34.97
CA MET A 1 -0.23 17.62 33.59
C MET A 1 0.29 16.54 32.67
N GLN A 2 -0.58 15.61 32.25
CA GLN A 2 -0.23 14.55 31.31
C GLN A 2 0.02 15.21 29.94
N ASN A 3 1.27 15.17 29.49
CA ASN A 3 1.69 15.65 28.19
C ASN A 3 1.07 14.72 27.14
N THR A 4 -0.12 15.05 26.66
CA THR A 4 -0.77 14.37 25.54
C THR A 4 0.08 14.60 24.31
N LYS A 5 1.11 13.75 24.12
CA LYS A 5 1.82 13.65 22.85
C LYS A 5 0.75 13.33 21.81
N GLN A 6 0.33 14.36 21.09
CA GLN A 6 -0.54 14.23 19.93
C GLN A 6 0.07 13.12 19.08
N HIS A 7 -0.75 12.12 18.77
CA HIS A 7 -0.42 11.01 17.89
C HIS A 7 -0.23 11.55 16.47
N GLN A 8 0.80 12.37 16.25
CA GLN A 8 1.12 12.92 14.96
C GLN A 8 1.57 11.76 14.09
N LEU A 9 0.80 11.51 13.03
CA LEU A 9 1.16 10.54 12.00
C LEU A 9 2.56 10.87 11.51
N SER A 10 3.48 9.92 11.65
CA SER A 10 4.83 10.11 11.14
C SER A 10 4.77 10.27 9.62
N ALA A 11 5.67 11.07 9.06
CA ALA A 11 5.71 11.39 7.63
C ALA A 11 5.64 10.14 6.73
N ALA A 12 6.18 9.00 7.19
CA ALA A 12 6.09 7.72 6.50
C ALA A 12 4.65 7.20 6.36
N GLN A 13 3.83 7.37 7.41
CA GLN A 13 2.41 6.98 7.39
C GLN A 13 1.61 7.91 6.51
N ILE A 14 1.89 9.22 6.54
CA ILE A 14 1.24 10.20 5.65
C ILE A 14 1.54 9.86 4.18
N CYS A 15 2.81 9.58 3.86
CA CYS A 15 3.22 9.11 2.54
C CYS A 15 2.49 7.82 2.16
N GLY A 16 2.40 6.85 3.07
CA GLY A 16 1.65 5.61 2.87
C GLY A 16 0.19 5.85 2.52
N TRP A 17 -0.49 6.75 3.23
CA TRP A 17 -1.89 7.09 2.96
C TRP A 17 -2.10 7.76 1.61
N ILE A 18 -1.20 8.68 1.22
CA ILE A 18 -1.23 9.31 -0.10
C ILE A 18 -1.09 8.25 -1.19
N VAL A 19 -0.08 7.38 -1.07
CA VAL A 19 0.16 6.28 -2.00
C VAL A 19 -1.06 5.36 -2.09
N TRP A 20 -1.63 4.96 -0.96
CA TRP A 20 -2.80 4.10 -0.90
C TRP A 20 -4.00 4.69 -1.66
N TRP A 21 -4.30 5.97 -1.45
CA TRP A 21 -5.40 6.65 -2.13
C TRP A 21 -5.16 6.81 -3.64
N VAL A 22 -3.96 7.23 -4.04
CA VAL A 22 -3.60 7.39 -5.46
C VAL A 22 -3.79 6.07 -6.20
N ILE A 23 -3.23 5.00 -5.65
CA ILE A 23 -3.34 3.66 -6.20
C ILE A 23 -4.82 3.22 -6.27
N THR A 24 -5.58 3.41 -5.19
CA THR A 24 -7.00 3.02 -5.11
C THR A 24 -7.85 3.71 -6.17
N ILE A 25 -7.65 5.02 -6.35
CA ILE A 25 -8.38 5.80 -7.36
C ILE A 25 -8.04 5.31 -8.76
N VAL A 26 -6.75 5.09 -9.07
CA VAL A 26 -6.33 4.59 -10.40
C VAL A 26 -6.97 3.24 -10.70
N VAL A 27 -6.98 2.31 -9.75
CA VAL A 27 -7.58 0.99 -9.99
C VAL A 27 -9.10 1.05 -10.08
N LEU A 28 -9.78 1.88 -9.29
CA LEU A 28 -11.23 2.07 -9.43
C LEU A 28 -11.59 2.61 -10.82
N VAL A 29 -10.85 3.61 -11.32
CA VAL A 29 -11.07 4.14 -12.67
C VAL A 29 -10.86 3.08 -13.74
N LEU A 30 -9.76 2.30 -13.64
CA LEU A 30 -9.49 1.21 -14.57
C LEU A 30 -10.55 0.10 -14.50
N ALA A 31 -11.02 -0.25 -13.30
CA ALA A 31 -12.04 -1.27 -13.10
C ALA A 31 -13.38 -0.84 -13.72
N ILE A 32 -13.81 0.40 -13.48
CA ILE A 32 -15.03 0.95 -14.10
C ILE A 32 -14.90 0.96 -15.62
N PHE A 33 -13.76 1.40 -16.15
CA PHE A 33 -13.50 1.40 -17.58
C PHE A 33 -13.56 -0.01 -18.18
N MET A 34 -12.98 -1.01 -17.51
CA MET A 34 -13.00 -2.40 -17.97
C MET A 34 -14.40 -3.02 -17.92
N LEU A 35 -15.18 -2.71 -16.88
CA LEU A 35 -16.55 -3.22 -16.73
C LEU A 35 -17.56 -2.57 -17.68
N THR A 36 -17.32 -1.33 -18.11
CA THR A 36 -18.20 -0.60 -19.02
C THR A 36 -17.89 -0.84 -20.50
N ARG A 37 -16.72 -1.38 -20.82
CA ARG A 37 -16.36 -1.74 -22.21
C ARG A 37 -17.09 -3.01 -22.67
N THR A 38 -17.78 -2.88 -23.80
CA THR A 38 -18.50 -3.99 -24.46
C THR A 38 -17.68 -4.69 -25.54
N THR A 39 -16.59 -4.06 -26.00
CA THR A 39 -15.67 -4.58 -27.00
C THR A 39 -14.22 -4.40 -26.56
N ASP A 40 -13.36 -5.35 -26.90
CA ASP A 40 -11.93 -5.27 -26.65
C ASP A 40 -11.22 -4.31 -27.63
N ALA A 41 -9.89 -4.15 -27.49
CA ALA A 41 -9.10 -3.26 -28.34
C ALA A 41 -9.07 -3.67 -29.83
N THR A 42 -9.51 -4.90 -30.15
CA THR A 42 -9.61 -5.44 -31.51
C THR A 42 -11.03 -5.38 -32.07
N GLY A 43 -11.98 -4.83 -31.31
CA GLY A 43 -13.39 -4.73 -31.69
C GLY A 43 -14.19 -6.02 -31.47
N VAL A 44 -13.60 -7.05 -30.87
CA VAL A 44 -14.28 -8.30 -30.52
C VAL A 44 -15.15 -8.06 -29.29
N LYS A 45 -16.39 -8.53 -29.33
CA LYS A 45 -17.32 -8.42 -28.19
C LYS A 45 -16.73 -9.14 -26.99
N ASN A 46 -16.70 -8.46 -25.85
CA ASN A 46 -16.14 -8.98 -24.62
C ASN A 46 -16.86 -10.29 -24.23
N SER A 47 -16.15 -11.42 -24.25
CA SER A 47 -16.72 -12.71 -23.83
C SER A 47 -16.82 -12.77 -22.30
N TRP A 48 -17.70 -13.65 -21.81
CA TRP A 48 -17.90 -13.86 -20.37
C TRP A 48 -16.60 -14.23 -19.63
N ASP A 49 -15.68 -14.91 -20.31
CA ASP A 49 -14.39 -15.32 -19.74
C ASP A 49 -13.52 -14.11 -19.33
N TYR A 50 -13.48 -13.07 -20.17
CA TYR A 50 -12.73 -11.85 -19.85
C TYR A 50 -13.34 -11.06 -18.68
N GLN A 51 -14.67 -11.08 -18.55
CA GLN A 51 -15.35 -10.49 -17.39
C GLN A 51 -15.03 -11.25 -16.11
N LEU A 52 -15.00 -12.59 -16.14
CA LEU A 52 -14.63 -13.39 -14.97
C LEU A 52 -13.17 -13.15 -14.53
N ILE A 53 -12.24 -13.08 -15.48
CA ILE A 53 -10.83 -12.77 -15.20
C ILE A 53 -10.69 -11.38 -14.56
N SER A 54 -11.38 -10.37 -15.10
CA SER A 54 -11.30 -9.01 -14.54
C SER A 54 -11.90 -8.91 -13.12
N ILE A 55 -13.00 -9.60 -12.85
CA ILE A 55 -13.57 -9.71 -11.50
C ILE A 55 -12.59 -10.41 -10.54
N PHE A 56 -11.97 -11.52 -10.97
CA PHE A 56 -10.99 -12.23 -10.16
C PHE A 56 -9.78 -11.34 -9.81
N LEU A 57 -9.22 -10.63 -10.80
CA LEU A 57 -8.11 -9.71 -10.57
C LEU A 57 -8.51 -8.56 -9.64
N LEU A 58 -9.73 -8.04 -9.76
CA LEU A 58 -10.24 -6.99 -8.87
C LEU A 58 -10.34 -7.48 -7.42
N LEU A 59 -10.75 -8.73 -7.19
CA LEU A 59 -10.80 -9.34 -5.86
C LEU A 59 -9.41 -9.53 -5.27
N VAL A 60 -8.47 -10.10 -6.03
CA VAL A 60 -7.06 -10.25 -5.62
C VAL A 60 -6.48 -8.89 -5.23
N TYR A 61 -6.78 -7.88 -6.03
CA TYR A 61 -6.35 -6.52 -5.77
C TYR A 61 -6.99 -5.92 -4.51
N GLY A 62 -8.28 -6.15 -4.29
CA GLY A 62 -8.98 -5.75 -3.07
C GLY A 62 -8.32 -6.32 -1.80
N VAL A 63 -7.87 -7.57 -1.84
CA VAL A 63 -7.11 -8.18 -0.74
C VAL A 63 -5.79 -7.44 -0.51
N GLN A 64 -5.04 -7.11 -1.57
CA GLN A 64 -3.80 -6.33 -1.43
C GLN A 64 -4.06 -4.96 -0.78
N GLN A 65 -5.17 -4.29 -1.11
CA GLN A 65 -5.54 -2.99 -0.53
C GLN A 65 -5.83 -3.07 0.96
N VAL A 66 -6.48 -4.14 1.42
CA VAL A 66 -6.72 -4.39 2.85
C VAL A 66 -5.40 -4.63 3.58
N ILE A 67 -4.49 -5.44 3.02
CA ILE A 67 -3.18 -5.71 3.64
C ILE A 67 -2.35 -4.40 3.69
N ALA A 68 -2.35 -3.62 2.62
CA ALA A 68 -1.65 -2.33 2.57
C ALA A 68 -2.20 -1.33 3.61
N PHE A 69 -3.52 -1.27 3.77
CA PHE A 69 -4.17 -0.44 4.80
C PHE A 69 -3.65 -0.79 6.20
N PHE A 70 -3.60 -2.08 6.55
CA PHE A 70 -3.05 -2.51 7.83
C PHE A 70 -1.55 -2.26 7.95
N GLY A 71 -0.80 -2.44 6.86
CA GLY A 71 0.63 -2.14 6.80
C GLY A 71 0.96 -0.68 7.09
N ILE A 72 0.23 0.26 6.50
CA ILE A 72 0.41 1.69 6.75
C ILE A 72 -0.03 2.06 8.17
N LYS A 73 -1.18 1.54 8.61
CA LYS A 73 -1.71 1.80 9.95
C LYS A 73 -0.75 1.32 11.04
N ARG A 74 -0.08 0.18 10.84
CA ARG A 74 0.85 -0.43 11.80
C ARG A 74 2.32 -0.21 11.49
N LEU A 75 2.65 0.71 10.58
CA LEU A 75 4.02 0.94 10.10
C LEU A 75 5.04 1.20 11.22
N HIS A 76 4.62 1.83 12.32
CA HIS A 76 5.47 2.15 13.48
C HIS A 76 5.03 1.45 14.76
N HIS A 77 4.17 0.43 14.67
CA HIS A 77 3.68 -0.27 15.87
C HIS A 77 4.76 -1.22 16.40
N ASN A 78 5.19 -1.00 17.65
CA ASN A 78 6.15 -1.83 18.41
C ASN A 78 7.56 -1.97 17.79
N GLU A 79 8.06 -0.94 17.10
CA GLU A 79 9.36 -1.00 16.38
C GLU A 79 9.47 -2.22 15.43
N SER A 80 8.34 -2.74 14.98
CA SER A 80 8.28 -3.97 14.22
C SER A 80 8.56 -3.70 12.75
N TYR A 81 9.68 -4.24 12.26
CA TYR A 81 10.05 -4.21 10.84
C TYR A 81 9.12 -5.00 9.92
N VAL A 82 8.23 -5.81 10.50
CA VAL A 82 7.33 -6.71 9.75
C VAL A 82 6.46 -5.91 8.78
N TRP A 83 5.83 -4.83 9.23
CA TRP A 83 4.91 -4.04 8.39
C TRP A 83 5.61 -3.29 7.25
N PRO A 84 6.74 -2.60 7.48
CA PRO A 84 7.57 -2.07 6.39
C PRO A 84 7.95 -3.14 5.35
N ILE A 85 8.37 -4.33 5.78
CA ILE A 85 8.72 -5.44 4.88
C ILE A 85 7.50 -5.92 4.09
N VAL A 86 6.34 -6.09 4.74
CA VAL A 86 5.10 -6.48 4.07
C VAL A 86 4.72 -5.48 2.97
N LEU A 87 4.89 -4.17 3.20
CA LEU A 87 4.65 -3.16 2.17
C LEU A 87 5.63 -3.26 1.00
N ILE A 88 6.90 -3.59 1.25
CA ILE A 88 7.89 -3.83 0.19
C ILE A 88 7.51 -5.07 -0.63
N VAL A 89 7.12 -6.16 0.02
CA VAL A 89 6.67 -7.39 -0.66
C VAL A 89 5.43 -7.12 -1.50
N LEU A 90 4.44 -6.38 -0.98
CA LEU A 90 3.28 -5.94 -1.76
C LEU A 90 3.70 -5.06 -2.96
N GLY A 91 4.72 -4.23 -2.76
CA GLY A 91 5.37 -3.47 -3.82
C GLY A 91 5.82 -4.34 -5.00
N LEU A 92 6.51 -5.44 -4.71
CA LEU A 92 7.02 -6.38 -5.72
C LEU A 92 5.91 -7.22 -6.38
N LEU A 93 4.80 -7.45 -5.68
CA LEU A 93 3.65 -8.22 -6.18
C LEU A 93 2.73 -7.42 -7.13
N GLY A 94 3.19 -6.27 -7.63
CA GLY A 94 2.50 -5.47 -8.64
C GLY A 94 2.03 -4.10 -8.14
N SER A 95 2.18 -3.78 -6.86
CA SER A 95 1.79 -2.48 -6.29
C SER A 95 3.02 -1.62 -5.94
N PHE A 96 3.93 -1.42 -6.91
CA PHE A 96 5.27 -0.84 -6.75
C PHE A 96 5.37 0.44 -5.92
N LEU A 97 4.33 1.28 -5.93
CA LEU A 97 4.33 2.51 -5.15
C LEU A 97 4.34 2.26 -3.62
N TYR A 98 3.90 1.10 -3.14
CA TYR A 98 3.99 0.72 -1.71
C TYR A 98 5.43 0.46 -1.22
N VAL A 99 6.40 0.31 -2.13
CA VAL A 99 7.82 0.24 -1.75
C VAL A 99 8.25 1.53 -1.05
N VAL A 100 7.72 2.69 -1.45
CA VAL A 100 8.11 4.01 -0.90
C VAL A 100 7.82 4.10 0.62
N PRO A 101 6.57 3.93 1.10
CA PRO A 101 6.30 3.94 2.54
C PRO A 101 6.96 2.76 3.27
N GLY A 102 7.20 1.63 2.59
CA GLY A 102 7.92 0.48 3.16
C GLY A 102 9.38 0.80 3.49
N ILE A 103 10.14 1.32 2.52
CA ILE A 103 11.55 1.72 2.74
C ILE A 103 11.63 2.83 3.78
N TRP A 104 10.74 3.83 3.72
CA TRP A 104 10.74 4.92 4.69
C TRP A 104 10.46 4.42 6.12
N GLY A 105 9.52 3.48 6.27
CA GLY A 105 9.23 2.83 7.55
C GLY A 105 10.43 2.05 8.11
N LEU A 106 11.22 1.38 7.26
CA LEU A 106 12.46 0.70 7.68
C LEU A 106 13.50 1.70 8.21
N ILE A 107 13.69 2.82 7.54
CA ILE A 107 14.67 3.85 7.93
C ILE A 107 14.30 4.45 9.29
N VAL A 108 13.01 4.73 9.52
CA VAL A 108 12.52 5.34 10.76
C VAL A 108 12.57 4.36 11.93
N ASN A 109 12.31 3.07 11.69
CA ASN A 109 12.31 2.04 12.73
C ASN A 109 13.70 1.43 12.99
N ASN A 110 14.79 1.98 12.42
CA ASN A 110 16.13 1.43 12.60
C ASN A 110 16.70 1.76 14.01
N PRO A 111 16.90 0.77 14.90
CA PRO A 111 17.37 0.97 16.27
C PRO A 111 18.83 1.40 16.30
N GLN A 112 19.63 1.18 15.25
CA GLN A 112 21.01 1.70 15.19
C GLN A 112 21.07 3.24 15.19
N LYS A 113 20.02 3.91 14.70
CA LYS A 113 19.92 5.38 14.74
C LYS A 113 19.43 5.90 16.10
N ASN A 114 18.75 5.06 16.88
CA ASN A 114 18.17 5.43 18.17
C ASN A 114 19.10 5.07 19.36
N GLN A 115 20.28 4.49 19.11
CA GLN A 115 21.27 4.30 20.16
C GLN A 115 21.90 5.65 20.51
N PRO A 116 21.86 6.09 21.79
CA PRO A 116 22.62 7.25 22.21
C PRO A 116 24.09 6.92 21.99
N THR A 117 24.78 7.78 21.23
CA THR A 117 26.23 7.71 21.05
C THR A 117 26.85 7.57 22.43
N LYS A 118 27.41 6.41 22.76
CA LYS A 118 28.25 6.27 23.94
C LYS A 118 29.48 7.13 23.67
N ILE A 119 29.51 8.31 24.29
CA ILE A 119 30.73 9.10 24.40
C ILE A 119 31.57 8.34 25.43
N GLU A 120 32.58 7.60 24.94
CA GLU A 120 33.67 7.08 25.78
C GLU A 120 34.68 8.20 26.07
#